data_AF-A0A847S4Z6-F1
#
_entry.id   AF-A0A847S4Z6-F1
#
_cell.length_a   1.000
_cell.length_b   1.000
_cell.length_c   1.000
_cell.angle_alpha   90.00
_cell.angle_beta   90.00
_cell.angle_gamma   90.00
#
_symmetry.space_group_name_H-M   'P 1'
#
loop_
_entity.id
_entity.type
_entity.pdbx_description
1 polymer ?
#
loop_
_entity_poly.entity_id
_entity_poly.type
_entity_poly.pdbx_seq_one_letter_code
_entity_poly.pdbx_strand_id
1 'polypeptide(L)'
;MEIDGRQYEHMAERFAIALRLKGYRGNFFLMDSRTERRLPTDGTIENCLSKLRKEFELNGDCQDVLLSTFSDPACQHYRCTFLLDYSHISGFHIRIGHLYDVKQDLHHVMKHLPVEQVPGAAMVPTFFPTKKPWDDFLRGNGFKPKF
;
A
#
# COMPACT_ATOMS: atom_id res chain seq x y z
N MET A 1 16.15 19.51 6.16
CA MET A 1 16.23 19.71 4.70
C MET A 1 15.06 20.60 4.33
N GLU A 2 15.27 21.71 3.63
CA GLU A 2 14.15 22.58 3.23
C GLU A 2 13.49 21.97 1.99
N ILE A 3 12.21 21.61 2.11
CA ILE A 3 11.43 21.06 1.01
C ILE A 3 10.71 22.23 0.33
N ASP A 4 10.93 22.42 -0.97
CA ASP A 4 10.12 23.35 -1.75
C ASP A 4 8.66 22.85 -1.74
N GLY A 5 7.81 23.58 -1.02
CA GLY A 5 6.42 23.20 -0.82
C GLY A 5 5.63 23.09 -2.13
N ARG A 6 5.89 23.95 -3.12
CA ARG A 6 5.17 23.91 -4.39
C ARG A 6 5.57 22.70 -5.21
N GLN A 7 6.86 22.39 -5.22
CA GLN A 7 7.37 21.23 -5.92
C GLN A 7 6.86 19.93 -5.25
N TYR A 8 6.86 19.88 -3.92
CA TYR A 8 6.32 18.75 -3.18
C TYR A 8 4.85 18.52 -3.48
N GLU A 9 4.03 19.56 -3.42
CA GLU A 9 2.59 19.49 -3.70
C GLU A 9 2.31 18.96 -5.11
N HIS A 10 3.04 19.46 -6.11
CA HIS A 10 2.93 18.97 -7.49
C HIS A 10 3.27 17.47 -7.61
N MET A 11 4.34 17.02 -6.96
CA MET A 11 4.74 15.61 -6.98
C MET A 11 3.77 14.72 -6.18
N ALA A 12 3.23 15.23 -5.07
CA ALA A 12 2.25 14.54 -4.25
C ALA A 12 0.94 14.34 -5.00
N GLU A 13 0.49 15.36 -5.74
CA GLU A 13 -0.69 15.26 -6.61
C GLU A 13 -0.49 14.20 -7.69
N ARG A 14 0.66 14.23 -8.39
CA ARG A 14 0.99 13.22 -9.42
C ARG A 14 1.02 11.81 -8.84
N PHE A 15 1.62 11.63 -7.67
CA PHE A 15 1.64 10.35 -6.97
C PHE A 15 0.23 9.86 -6.61
N ALA A 16 -0.60 10.75 -6.06
CA ALA A 16 -1.99 10.43 -5.71
C ALA A 16 -2.81 10.04 -6.94
N ILE A 17 -2.66 10.77 -8.05
CA ILE A 17 -3.30 10.43 -9.33
C ILE A 17 -2.84 9.06 -9.83
N ALA A 18 -1.53 8.78 -9.80
CA ALA A 18 -0.99 7.50 -10.23
C ALA A 18 -1.60 6.32 -9.44
N LEU A 19 -1.69 6.42 -8.11
CA LEU A 19 -2.32 5.39 -7.29
C LEU A 19 -3.81 5.23 -7.58
N ARG A 20 -4.55 6.32 -7.80
CA ARG A 20 -5.97 6.25 -8.20
C ARG A 20 -6.18 5.58 -9.55
N LEU A 21 -5.33 5.88 -10.53
CA LEU A 21 -5.35 5.24 -11.86
C LEU A 21 -5.03 3.75 -11.75
N LYS A 22 -4.17 3.36 -10.80
CA LYS A 22 -3.90 1.97 -10.45
C LYS A 22 -5.06 1.29 -9.69
N GLY A 23 -6.12 2.02 -9.37
CA GLY A 23 -7.33 1.48 -8.75
C GLY A 23 -7.36 1.57 -7.22
N TYR A 24 -6.34 2.17 -6.59
CA TYR A 24 -6.34 2.39 -5.14
C TYR A 24 -7.29 3.55 -4.79
N ARG A 25 -8.55 3.21 -4.51
CA ARG A 25 -9.63 4.17 -4.24
C ARG A 25 -10.16 4.14 -2.80
N GLY A 26 -9.50 3.38 -1.93
CA GLY A 26 -9.90 3.18 -0.54
C GLY A 26 -9.36 4.25 0.42
N ASN A 27 -9.61 4.00 1.70
CA ASN A 27 -9.06 4.81 2.78
C ASN A 27 -7.55 4.57 2.91
N PHE A 28 -6.78 5.64 2.75
CA PHE A 28 -5.36 5.67 3.03
C PHE A 28 -5.13 6.01 4.49
N PHE A 29 -4.06 5.47 5.06
CA PHE A 29 -3.64 5.79 6.40
C PHE A 29 -2.14 5.64 6.54
N LEU A 30 -1.56 6.45 7.43
CA LEU A 30 -0.16 6.31 7.78
C LEU A 30 -0.02 5.33 8.95
N MET A 31 1.03 4.54 8.92
CA MET A 31 1.44 3.67 10.02
C MET A 31 2.86 4.02 10.43
N ASP A 32 3.11 4.00 11.74
CA ASP A 32 4.46 3.98 12.27
C ASP A 32 5.03 2.56 12.10
N SER A 33 6.16 2.43 11.41
CA SER A 33 6.81 1.15 11.15
C SER A 33 7.41 0.51 12.40
N ARG A 34 7.76 1.29 13.43
CA ARG A 34 8.37 0.81 14.68
C ARG A 34 7.33 0.27 15.63
N THR A 35 6.17 0.93 15.68
CA THR A 35 5.09 0.58 16.62
C THR A 35 3.92 -0.15 15.96
N GLU A 36 3.90 -0.24 14.63
CA GLU A 36 2.79 -0.73 13.80
C GLU A 36 1.45 -0.04 14.09
N ARG A 37 1.48 1.15 14.71
CA ARG A 37 0.28 1.91 15.06
C ARG A 37 -0.13 2.80 13.91
N ARG A 38 -1.44 2.88 13.69
CA ARG A 38 -2.03 3.85 12.77
C ARG A 38 -1.85 5.26 13.32
N LEU A 39 -1.23 6.12 12.54
CA LEU A 39 -1.17 7.54 12.83
C LEU A 39 -2.52 8.19 12.52
N PRO A 40 -2.94 9.21 13.30
CA PRO A 40 -4.21 9.88 13.05
C PRO A 40 -4.17 10.53 11.66
N THR A 41 -5.09 10.19 10.77
CA THR A 41 -5.22 10.75 9.40
C THR A 41 -6.67 10.66 8.95
N ASP A 42 -7.18 11.64 8.19
CA ASP A 42 -8.60 11.67 7.78
C ASP A 42 -8.94 10.74 6.60
N GLY A 43 -8.10 9.75 6.30
CA GLY A 43 -8.44 8.68 5.36
C GLY A 43 -8.14 8.95 3.88
N THR A 44 -7.81 10.19 3.49
CA THR A 44 -7.46 10.52 2.10
C THR A 44 -5.96 10.43 1.85
N ILE A 45 -5.58 10.14 0.59
CA ILE A 45 -4.17 10.12 0.20
C ILE A 45 -3.53 11.50 0.31
N GLU A 46 -4.23 12.57 -0.05
CA GLU A 46 -3.74 13.95 0.07
C GLU A 46 -3.39 14.30 1.52
N ASN A 47 -4.24 13.92 2.48
CA ASN A 47 -3.98 14.21 3.88
C ASN A 47 -2.82 13.37 4.43
N CYS A 48 -2.68 12.13 3.96
CA CYS A 48 -1.51 11.30 4.28
C CYS A 48 -0.21 11.91 3.72
N LEU A 49 -0.22 12.35 2.46
CA LEU A 49 0.95 12.99 1.83
C LEU A 49 1.28 14.34 2.47
N SER A 50 0.28 15.13 2.87
CA SER A 50 0.51 16.38 3.61
C SER A 50 1.17 16.13 4.98
N LYS A 51 0.77 15.06 5.68
CA LYS A 51 1.42 14.67 6.94
C LYS A 51 2.83 14.14 6.73
N LEU A 52 3.05 13.32 5.70
CA LEU A 52 4.38 12.86 5.32
C LEU A 52 5.34 14.01 5.03
N ARG A 53 4.86 15.12 4.45
CA ARG A 53 5.68 16.31 4.22
C ARG A 53 6.32 16.81 5.51
N LYS A 54 5.52 16.93 6.57
CA LYS A 54 5.98 17.40 7.88
C LYS A 54 7.03 16.46 8.46
N GLU A 55 6.84 15.16 8.28
CA GLU A 55 7.81 14.15 8.72
C GLU A 55 9.14 14.25 7.94
N PHE A 56 9.09 14.47 6.62
CA PHE A 56 10.30 14.72 5.83
C PHE A 56 11.01 16.04 6.23
N GLU A 57 10.26 17.10 6.52
CA GLU A 57 10.82 18.39 6.96
C GLU A 57 11.53 18.26 8.33
N LEU A 58 10.94 17.50 9.27
CA LEU A 58 11.45 17.31 10.62
C LEU A 58 12.65 16.36 10.69
N ASN A 59 12.56 15.21 10.02
CA ASN A 59 13.51 14.12 10.19
C ASN A 59 14.48 13.98 9.00
N GLY A 60 14.23 14.66 7.88
CA GLY A 60 15.00 14.53 6.64
C GLY A 60 14.76 13.23 5.87
N ASP A 61 14.10 12.25 6.49
CA ASP A 61 13.73 10.95 5.93
C ASP A 61 12.46 10.43 6.63
N CYS A 62 11.65 9.64 5.93
CA CYS A 62 10.41 9.00 6.44
C CYS A 62 10.58 7.48 6.60
N GLN A 63 11.77 6.98 6.97
CA GLN A 63 12.00 5.54 7.14
C GLN A 63 10.98 4.86 8.06
N ASP A 64 10.43 5.63 9.00
CA ASP A 64 9.54 5.12 10.01
C ASP A 64 8.05 5.27 9.68
N VAL A 65 7.68 5.88 8.56
CA VAL A 65 6.28 6.14 8.22
C VAL A 65 5.88 5.43 6.95
N LEU A 66 4.88 4.56 7.06
CA LEU A 66 4.37 3.73 5.99
C LEU A 66 3.00 4.24 5.52
N LEU A 67 2.82 4.38 4.21
CA LEU A 67 1.52 4.66 3.60
C LEU A 67 0.79 3.34 3.33
N SER A 68 -0.32 3.12 4.02
CA SER A 68 -1.14 1.91 3.87
C SER A 68 -2.49 2.22 3.25
N THR A 69 -3.01 1.25 2.50
CA THR A 69 -4.36 1.26 1.92
C THR A 69 -4.85 -0.17 1.69
N PHE A 70 -6.15 -0.33 1.41
CA PHE A 70 -6.70 -1.60 0.96
C PHE A 70 -6.86 -1.58 -0.56
N SER A 71 -6.58 -2.72 -1.22
CA SER A 71 -6.65 -2.77 -2.69
C SER A 71 -8.08 -2.55 -3.19
N ASP A 72 -9.08 -3.07 -2.49
CA ASP A 72 -10.49 -2.95 -2.86
C ASP A 72 -11.35 -2.54 -1.65
N PRO A 73 -12.13 -1.44 -1.73
CA PRO A 73 -13.07 -1.07 -0.68
C PRO A 73 -14.10 -2.15 -0.33
N ALA A 74 -14.52 -2.95 -1.33
CA ALA A 74 -15.45 -4.07 -1.15
C ALA A 74 -14.75 -5.32 -0.60
N CYS A 75 -13.42 -5.41 -0.72
CA CYS A 75 -12.63 -6.58 -0.37
C CYS A 75 -11.44 -6.20 0.52
N GLN A 76 -11.73 -5.85 1.78
CA GLN A 76 -10.75 -5.31 2.75
C GLN A 76 -9.76 -6.33 3.34
N HIS A 77 -9.55 -7.49 2.69
CA HIS A 77 -8.55 -8.46 3.18
C HIS A 77 -7.20 -8.35 2.47
N TYR A 78 -7.10 -7.61 1.37
CA TYR A 78 -5.82 -7.31 0.73
C TYR A 78 -5.34 -5.91 1.14
N ARG A 79 -4.30 -5.87 1.97
CA ARG A 79 -3.68 -4.63 2.46
C ARG A 79 -2.38 -4.38 1.71
N CYS A 80 -2.21 -3.16 1.23
CA CYS A 80 -1.01 -2.68 0.58
C CYS A 80 -0.36 -1.62 1.47
N THR A 81 0.93 -1.77 1.75
CA THR A 81 1.69 -0.87 2.61
C THR A 81 2.96 -0.46 1.90
N PHE A 82 3.22 0.83 1.80
CA PHE A 82 4.30 1.40 1.01
C PHE A 82 5.20 2.25 1.90
N LEU A 83 6.48 1.95 1.90
CA LEU A 83 7.51 2.83 2.44
C LEU A 83 7.95 3.79 1.35
N LEU A 84 7.74 5.09 1.59
CA LEU A 84 7.97 6.14 0.61
C LEU A 84 9.22 6.94 0.93
N ASP A 85 10.03 7.17 -0.10
CA ASP A 85 11.10 8.16 -0.08
C ASP A 85 10.71 9.35 -0.98
N TYR A 86 11.19 10.55 -0.63
CA TYR A 86 11.00 11.75 -1.43
C TYR A 86 12.35 12.38 -1.81
N SER A 87 12.50 12.72 -3.08
CA SER A 87 13.63 13.50 -3.60
C SER A 87 13.13 14.72 -4.36
N HIS A 88 13.83 15.84 -4.18
CA HIS A 88 13.55 17.07 -4.93
C HIS A 88 13.82 16.92 -6.44
N ILE A 89 14.63 15.94 -6.87
CA ILE A 89 14.93 15.75 -8.29
C ILE A 89 13.87 14.86 -8.95
N SER A 90 13.57 13.72 -8.32
CA SER A 90 12.80 12.64 -8.95
C SER A 90 11.41 12.44 -8.34
N GLY A 91 11.06 13.14 -7.26
CA GLY A 91 9.76 13.02 -6.59
C GLY A 91 9.67 11.80 -5.66
N PHE A 92 8.46 11.22 -5.58
CA PHE A 92 8.16 10.09 -4.70
C PHE A 92 8.62 8.75 -5.29
N HIS A 93 9.26 7.94 -4.46
CA HIS A 93 9.67 6.57 -4.79
C HIS A 93 9.16 5.62 -3.74
N ILE A 94 8.84 4.39 -4.16
CA ILE A 94 8.48 3.33 -3.21
C ILE A 94 9.73 2.49 -2.94
N ARG A 95 10.30 2.68 -1.75
CA ARG A 95 11.47 1.91 -1.32
C ARG A 95 11.10 0.45 -1.11
N ILE A 96 9.98 0.20 -0.45
CA ILE A 96 9.45 -1.13 -0.17
C ILE A 96 7.93 -1.11 -0.27
N GLY A 97 7.35 -2.06 -0.99
CA GLY A 97 5.92 -2.32 -1.04
C GLY A 97 5.61 -3.67 -0.42
N HIS A 98 4.76 -3.70 0.58
CA HIS A 98 4.26 -4.90 1.24
C HIS A 98 2.82 -5.14 0.81
N LEU A 99 2.53 -6.32 0.28
CA LEU A 99 1.18 -6.79 -0.03
C LEU A 99 0.83 -7.89 0.96
N TYR A 100 -0.28 -7.74 1.67
CA TYR A 100 -0.76 -8.70 2.65
C TYR A 100 -2.12 -9.25 2.24
N ASP A 101 -2.28 -10.57 2.28
CA ASP A 101 -3.58 -11.21 2.43
C ASP A 101 -3.82 -11.46 3.92
N VAL A 102 -4.61 -10.57 4.54
CA VAL A 102 -4.94 -10.60 5.97
C VAL A 102 -5.73 -11.84 6.36
N LYS A 103 -6.48 -12.47 5.44
CA LYS A 103 -7.27 -13.67 5.74
C LYS A 103 -6.41 -14.92 5.83
N GLN A 104 -5.42 -15.02 4.95
CA GLN A 104 -4.55 -16.19 4.84
C GLN A 104 -3.21 -16.00 5.56
N ASP A 105 -2.99 -14.81 6.13
CA ASP A 105 -1.72 -14.40 6.72
C ASP A 105 -0.53 -14.58 5.76
N LEU A 106 -0.76 -14.21 4.49
CA LEU A 106 0.26 -14.29 3.45
C LEU A 106 0.82 -12.91 3.15
N HIS A 107 2.12 -12.87 2.90
CA HIS A 107 2.86 -11.63 2.72
C HIS A 107 3.77 -11.72 1.49
N HIS A 108 3.68 -10.71 0.63
CA HIS A 108 4.54 -10.54 -0.53
C HIS A 108 5.25 -9.18 -0.46
N VAL A 109 6.56 -9.17 -0.69
CA VAL A 109 7.40 -7.96 -0.59
C VAL A 109 7.96 -7.60 -1.96
N MET A 110 7.81 -6.34 -2.33
CA MET A 110 8.39 -5.72 -3.50
C MET A 110 9.38 -4.64 -3.05
N LYS A 111 10.53 -4.51 -3.72
CA LYS A 111 11.58 -3.55 -3.35
C LYS A 111 11.93 -2.66 -4.53
N HIS A 112 12.26 -1.40 -4.22
CA HIS A 112 12.79 -0.41 -5.17
C HIS A 112 11.94 -0.26 -6.44
N LEU A 113 10.65 0.02 -6.25
CA LEU A 113 9.73 0.20 -7.38
C LEU A 113 9.47 1.69 -7.61
N PRO A 114 9.64 2.19 -8.86
CA PRO A 114 9.01 3.43 -9.24
C PRO A 114 7.48 3.26 -9.22
N VAL A 115 6.77 4.36 -9.02
CA VAL A 115 5.31 4.39 -8.82
C VAL A 115 4.56 3.75 -9.99
N GLU A 116 5.10 3.89 -11.20
CA GLU A 116 4.56 3.35 -12.44
C GLU A 116 4.58 1.81 -12.45
N GLN A 117 5.53 1.19 -11.74
CA GLN A 117 5.66 -0.27 -11.64
C GLN A 117 4.85 -0.86 -10.49
N VAL A 118 4.20 -0.03 -9.66
CA VAL A 118 3.29 -0.52 -8.63
C VAL A 118 2.16 -1.29 -9.30
N PRO A 119 1.86 -2.53 -8.82
CA PRO A 119 0.76 -3.30 -9.36
C PRO A 119 -0.54 -2.53 -9.21
N GLY A 120 -1.45 -2.70 -10.17
CA GLY A 120 -2.81 -2.22 -9.98
C GLY A 120 -3.46 -2.94 -8.80
N ALA A 121 -4.38 -2.27 -8.12
CA ALA A 121 -5.19 -2.84 -7.04
C ALA A 121 -5.84 -4.19 -7.43
N ALA A 122 -6.35 -4.29 -8.67
CA ALA A 122 -6.96 -5.51 -9.19
C ALA A 122 -5.96 -6.66 -9.41
N MET A 123 -4.66 -6.37 -9.51
CA MET A 123 -3.60 -7.38 -9.66
C MET A 123 -3.10 -7.89 -8.31
N VAL A 124 -3.33 -7.18 -7.21
CA VAL A 124 -2.88 -7.60 -5.86
C VAL A 124 -3.28 -9.04 -5.51
N PRO A 125 -4.51 -9.52 -5.79
CA PRO A 125 -4.89 -10.91 -5.52
C PRO A 125 -4.03 -11.94 -6.26
N THR A 126 -3.46 -11.61 -7.42
CA THR A 126 -2.70 -12.58 -8.23
C THR A 126 -1.33 -12.88 -7.67
N PHE A 127 -0.86 -12.12 -6.67
CA PHE A 127 0.38 -12.38 -5.94
C PHE A 127 0.24 -13.49 -4.90
N PHE A 128 -0.99 -13.90 -4.58
CA PHE A 128 -1.27 -14.90 -3.57
C PHE A 128 -1.82 -16.18 -4.22
N PRO A 129 -1.43 -17.36 -3.70
CA PRO A 129 -1.97 -18.62 -4.17
C PRO A 129 -3.48 -18.65 -3.98
N THR A 130 -4.22 -18.82 -5.07
CA THR A 130 -5.63 -19.18 -5.00
C THR A 130 -5.72 -20.68 -4.76
N LYS A 131 -6.49 -21.06 -3.73
CA LYS A 131 -6.81 -22.47 -3.49
C LYS A 131 -7.42 -23.04 -4.76
N LYS A 132 -6.82 -24.08 -5.32
CA LYS A 132 -7.30 -24.68 -6.56
C LYS A 132 -8.56 -25.49 -6.25
N PRO A 133 -9.54 -25.56 -7.16
CA PRO A 133 -10.77 -26.30 -6.90
C PRO A 133 -10.53 -27.75 -6.49
N TRP A 134 -9.46 -28.39 -6.99
CA TRP A 134 -9.10 -29.77 -6.67
C TRP A 134 -8.33 -29.96 -5.35
N ASP A 135 -7.87 -28.89 -4.68
CA ASP A 135 -7.18 -29.01 -3.40
C ASP A 135 -8.10 -29.58 -2.30
N ASP A 136 -9.41 -29.32 -2.41
CA ASP A 136 -10.43 -29.92 -1.53
C ASP A 136 -10.70 -31.39 -1.84
N PHE A 137 -10.58 -31.78 -3.11
CA PHE A 137 -10.73 -33.16 -3.54
C PHE A 137 -9.56 -34.02 -3.04
N LEU A 138 -8.33 -33.53 -3.16
CA LEU A 138 -7.11 -34.24 -2.71
C LEU A 138 -7.04 -34.41 -1.19
N ARG A 139 -7.71 -33.54 -0.42
CA ARG A 139 -7.79 -33.63 1.05
C ARG A 139 -8.95 -34.49 1.56
N GLY A 140 -9.67 -35.20 0.68
CA GLY A 140 -10.76 -36.11 1.05
C GLY A 140 -12.06 -35.42 1.47
N ASN A 141 -12.17 -34.10 1.30
CA ASN A 141 -13.37 -33.32 1.66
C ASN A 141 -14.42 -33.27 0.54
N GLY A 142 -14.20 -33.99 -0.57
CA GLY A 142 -14.98 -33.87 -1.81
C GLY A 142 -16.40 -34.43 -1.79
N PHE A 143 -16.81 -35.24 -0.81
CA PHE A 143 -18.19 -35.74 -0.71
C PHE A 143 -18.63 -35.88 0.75
N LYS A 144 -19.23 -34.82 1.31
CA LYS A 144 -20.28 -35.01 2.31
C LYS A 144 -21.60 -35.04 1.55
N PRO A 145 -22.28 -36.20 1.42
CA PRO A 145 -23.65 -36.21 0.94
C PRO A 145 -24.46 -35.28 1.84
N LYS A 146 -25.21 -34.36 1.26
CA LYS A 146 -26.30 -33.71 2.01
C LYS A 146 -27.34 -34.79 2.25
N PHE A 147 -27.31 -35.38 3.44
CA PHE A 147 -28.46 -36.10 3.99
C PHE A 147 -29.45 -35.08 4.54
#